data_AF-A0A6A7M967-F1
#
_entry.id   AF-A0A6A7M967-F1
#
_cell.length_a   1.000
_cell.length_b   1.000
_cell.length_c   1.000
_cell.angle_alpha   90.00
_cell.angle_beta   90.00
_cell.angle_gamma   90.00
#
_symmetry.space_group_name_H-M   'P 1'
#
loop_
_entity.id
_entity.type
_entity.pdbx_description
1 polymer ?
#
loop_
_entity_poly.entity_id
_entity_poly.type
_entity_poly.pdbx_seq_one_letter_code
_entity_poly.pdbx_strand_id
1 'polypeptide(L)'
;MPKAFGLSILIAAISVPPGAHAQQVARAADLRHCAQLSELYIRYVGRSEAGPSTPVKPDVNGGVALAKCHEGDAAASIPILERKLRNAGFTLLPRG
;
A
#
# COMPACT_ATOMS: atom_id res chain seq x y z
N MET A 1 -56.51 -20.09 24.13
CA MET A 1 -55.52 -19.83 25.19
C MET A 1 -54.16 -19.59 24.53
N PRO A 2 -53.73 -18.35 24.26
CA PRO A 2 -52.45 -18.11 23.61
C PRO A 2 -51.33 -18.15 24.67
N LYS A 3 -50.44 -19.14 24.60
CA LYS A 3 -49.19 -19.14 25.37
C LYS A 3 -48.24 -18.15 24.70
N ALA A 4 -47.93 -17.08 25.42
CA ALA A 4 -46.93 -16.10 25.05
C ALA A 4 -45.58 -16.81 24.81
N PHE A 5 -45.17 -16.91 23.55
CA PHE A 5 -43.79 -17.22 23.20
C PHE A 5 -42.97 -15.98 23.54
N GLY A 6 -42.25 -16.08 24.67
CA GLY A 6 -41.36 -15.05 25.17
C GLY A 6 -40.32 -14.69 24.12
N LEU A 7 -40.49 -13.50 23.55
CA LEU A 7 -39.49 -12.77 22.79
C LEU A 7 -38.32 -12.46 23.74
N SER A 8 -37.31 -13.32 23.76
CA SER A 8 -36.02 -13.04 24.41
C SER A 8 -34.92 -13.11 23.36
N ILE A 9 -34.95 -12.14 22.44
CA ILE A 9 -33.79 -11.79 21.65
C ILE A 9 -32.90 -10.96 22.58
N LEU A 10 -31.95 -11.63 23.24
CA LEU A 10 -30.77 -10.97 23.80
C LEU A 10 -30.00 -10.36 22.63
N ILE A 11 -30.25 -9.07 22.36
CA ILE A 11 -29.45 -8.28 21.43
C ILE A 11 -28.08 -8.13 22.09
N ALA A 12 -27.17 -9.06 21.79
CA ALA A 12 -25.76 -8.87 22.01
C ALA A 12 -25.34 -7.68 21.14
N ALA A 13 -25.26 -6.49 21.75
CA ALA A 13 -24.68 -5.31 21.13
C ALA A 13 -23.21 -5.62 20.85
N ILE A 14 -22.92 -6.08 19.63
CA ILE A 14 -21.57 -6.27 19.12
C ILE A 14 -21.00 -4.85 18.99
N SER A 15 -20.35 -4.37 20.04
CA SER A 15 -19.58 -3.13 20.01
C SER A 15 -18.36 -3.39 19.12
N VAL A 16 -18.53 -3.28 17.81
CA VAL A 16 -17.42 -3.32 16.86
C VAL A 16 -16.55 -2.09 17.14
N PRO A 17 -15.26 -2.26 17.46
CA PRO A 17 -14.37 -1.13 17.66
C PRO A 17 -14.26 -0.36 16.33
N PRO A 18 -14.58 0.95 16.29
CA PRO A 18 -14.50 1.74 15.06
C PRO A 18 -13.08 1.82 14.46
N GLY A 19 -12.05 1.43 15.22
CA GLY A 19 -10.66 1.39 14.76
C GLY A 19 -10.33 0.26 13.77
N ALA A 20 -11.09 -0.85 13.76
CA ALA A 20 -10.79 -1.97 12.86
C ALA A 20 -11.02 -1.61 11.39
N HIS A 21 -12.08 -0.85 11.11
CA HIS A 21 -12.43 -0.43 9.76
C HIS A 21 -11.44 0.60 9.18
N ALA A 22 -11.01 1.58 9.98
CA ALA A 22 -10.06 2.59 9.54
C ALA A 22 -8.71 1.98 9.14
N GLN A 23 -8.23 1.01 9.92
CA GLN A 23 -6.94 0.36 9.66
C GLN A 23 -6.98 -0.54 8.42
N GLN A 24 -8.12 -1.16 8.12
CA GLN A 24 -8.31 -1.94 6.90
C GLN A 24 -8.37 -1.04 5.65
N VAL A 25 -9.05 0.10 5.73
CA VAL A 25 -9.13 1.08 4.62
C VAL A 25 -7.75 1.68 4.32
N ALA A 26 -7.02 2.10 5.35
CA ALA A 26 -5.66 2.63 5.21
C ALA A 26 -4.72 1.60 4.58
N ARG A 27 -4.75 0.34 5.04
CA ARG A 27 -3.94 -0.75 4.46
C ARG A 27 -4.27 -0.99 2.98
N ALA A 28 -5.56 -0.97 2.62
CA ALA A 28 -5.97 -1.14 1.22
C ALA A 28 -5.52 0.04 0.35
N ALA A 29 -5.55 1.28 0.88
CA ALA A 29 -5.04 2.46 0.19
C ALA A 29 -3.52 2.39 -0.01
N ASP A 30 -2.77 2.01 1.02
CA ASP A 30 -1.32 1.84 0.96
C ASP A 30 -0.92 0.79 -0.08
N LEU A 31 -1.61 -0.35 -0.14
CA LEU A 31 -1.35 -1.41 -1.13
C LEU A 31 -1.59 -0.93 -2.57
N ARG A 32 -2.67 -0.15 -2.80
CA ARG A 32 -2.94 0.44 -4.13
C ARG A 32 -1.87 1.44 -4.52
N HIS A 33 -1.48 2.32 -3.59
CA HIS A 33 -0.44 3.32 -3.81
C HIS A 33 0.91 2.67 -4.11
N CYS A 34 1.26 1.67 -3.32
CA CYS A 34 2.42 0.81 -3.51
C CYS A 34 2.45 0.13 -4.89
N ALA A 35 1.31 -0.38 -5.38
CA ALA A 35 1.21 -0.93 -6.74
C ALA A 35 1.44 0.15 -7.83
N GLN A 36 0.86 1.34 -7.67
CA GLN A 36 1.05 2.46 -8.60
C GLN A 36 2.52 2.90 -8.69
N LEU A 37 3.17 3.07 -7.53
CA LEU A 37 4.59 3.42 -7.46
C LEU A 37 5.47 2.33 -8.07
N SER A 38 5.14 1.06 -7.83
CA SER A 38 5.85 -0.09 -8.36
C SER A 38 5.83 -0.11 -9.89
N GLU A 39 4.68 0.17 -10.51
CA GLU A 39 4.57 0.21 -11.97
C GLU A 39 5.39 1.36 -12.59
N LEU A 40 5.33 2.55 -11.99
CA LEU A 40 6.15 3.68 -12.42
C LEU A 40 7.65 3.36 -12.27
N TYR A 41 8.03 2.74 -11.15
CA TYR A 41 9.40 2.33 -10.89
C TYR A 41 9.88 1.35 -11.96
N ILE A 42 9.14 0.27 -12.26
CA ILE A 42 9.52 -0.71 -13.29
C ILE A 42 9.67 -0.04 -14.66
N ARG A 43 8.73 0.85 -15.01
CA ARG A 43 8.66 1.44 -16.35
C ARG A 43 9.77 2.45 -16.62
N TYR A 44 10.18 3.23 -15.62
CA TYR A 44 11.02 4.40 -15.83
C TYR A 44 12.35 4.41 -15.05
N VAL A 45 12.43 3.71 -13.93
CA VAL A 45 13.55 3.80 -12.98
C VAL A 45 14.33 2.48 -12.94
N GLY A 46 13.63 1.35 -12.77
CA GLY A 46 14.22 0.02 -12.57
C GLY A 46 15.07 -0.50 -13.73
N ARG A 47 15.01 0.13 -14.92
CA ARG A 47 15.86 -0.19 -16.07
C ARG A 47 16.91 0.90 -16.38
N SER A 48 16.74 2.11 -15.86
CA SER A 48 17.35 3.31 -16.46
C SER A 48 17.77 4.36 -15.42
N GLU A 49 18.56 3.99 -14.41
CA GLU A 49 19.28 5.01 -13.63
C GLU A 49 20.54 5.54 -14.37
N ALA A 50 20.83 4.99 -15.56
CA ALA A 50 21.95 5.42 -16.36
C ALA A 50 21.59 5.41 -17.85
N GLY A 51 21.75 6.58 -18.49
CA GLY A 51 21.86 6.65 -19.94
C GLY A 51 23.07 5.86 -20.44
N PRO A 52 23.27 5.75 -21.77
CA PRO A 52 24.29 4.87 -22.37
C PRO A 52 25.74 5.14 -21.92
N SER A 53 25.99 6.24 -21.21
CA SER A 53 27.33 6.70 -20.82
C SER A 53 27.58 6.71 -19.30
N THR A 54 26.61 6.33 -18.45
CA THR A 54 26.82 6.27 -16.99
C THR A 54 26.91 4.81 -16.52
N PRO A 55 27.79 4.49 -15.56
CA PRO A 55 27.80 3.16 -14.94
C PRO A 55 26.42 2.91 -14.29
N VAL A 56 25.66 1.97 -14.84
CA VAL A 56 24.38 1.51 -14.27
C VAL A 56 24.71 0.91 -12.90
N LYS A 57 24.46 1.64 -11.82
CA LYS A 57 24.46 1.03 -10.49
C LYS A 57 23.16 0.24 -10.35
N PRO A 58 23.23 -1.06 -10.04
CA PRO A 58 22.01 -1.84 -9.82
C PRO A 58 21.27 -1.25 -8.62
N ASP A 59 20.01 -0.89 -8.83
CA ASP A 59 19.17 -0.36 -7.77
C ASP A 59 18.58 -1.48 -6.90
N VAL A 60 19.44 -2.00 -6.01
CA VAL A 60 19.07 -3.07 -5.07
C VAL A 60 17.94 -2.61 -4.15
N ASN A 61 17.99 -1.38 -3.64
CA ASN A 61 16.99 -0.88 -2.71
C ASN A 61 15.62 -0.72 -3.38
N GLY A 62 15.59 -0.33 -4.66
CA GLY A 62 14.33 -0.18 -5.39
C GLY A 62 13.74 -1.52 -5.77
N GLY A 63 14.57 -2.48 -6.15
CA GLY A 63 14.15 -3.87 -6.37
C GLY A 63 13.60 -4.54 -5.10
N VAL A 64 14.25 -4.33 -3.94
CA VAL A 64 13.76 -4.85 -2.65
C VAL A 64 12.43 -4.19 -2.26
N ALA A 65 12.30 -2.88 -2.42
CA ALA A 65 11.05 -2.19 -2.13
C ALA A 65 9.92 -2.65 -3.05
N LEU A 66 10.20 -2.90 -4.33
CA LEU A 66 9.24 -3.49 -5.26
C LEU A 66 8.76 -4.88 -4.79
N ALA A 67 9.69 -5.76 -4.40
CA ALA A 67 9.36 -7.10 -3.93
C ALA A 67 8.49 -7.06 -2.65
N LYS A 68 8.88 -6.25 -1.67
CA LYS A 68 8.11 -6.02 -0.44
C LYS A 68 6.74 -5.43 -0.70
N CYS A 69 6.63 -4.56 -1.71
CA CYS A 69 5.35 -4.03 -2.17
C CYS A 69 4.41 -5.15 -2.64
N HIS A 70 4.92 -6.12 -3.40
CA HIS A 70 4.16 -7.29 -3.85
C HIS A 70 3.83 -8.28 -2.71
N GLU A 71 4.69 -8.37 -1.69
CA GLU A 71 4.46 -9.17 -0.48
C GLU A 71 3.44 -8.53 0.48
N GLY A 72 3.06 -7.28 0.24
CA GLY A 72 2.08 -6.55 1.04
C GLY A 72 2.66 -5.72 2.19
N ASP A 73 3.99 -5.58 2.26
CA ASP A 73 4.70 -4.62 3.11
C ASP A 73 4.78 -3.27 2.41
N ALA A 74 3.61 -2.65 2.22
CA ALA A 74 3.49 -1.34 1.59
C ALA A 74 4.11 -0.22 2.45
N ALA A 75 3.97 -0.29 3.77
CA ALA A 75 4.42 0.76 4.68
C ALA A 75 5.94 1.00 4.61
N ALA A 76 6.75 -0.08 4.53
CA ALA A 76 8.19 0.06 4.39
C ALA A 76 8.63 0.42 2.95
N SER A 77 7.82 0.04 1.96
CA SER A 77 8.20 0.12 0.53
C SER A 77 7.87 1.45 -0.13
N ILE A 78 6.69 2.01 0.19
CA ILE A 78 6.21 3.30 -0.32
C ILE A 78 7.28 4.40 -0.18
N PRO A 79 7.87 4.69 1.00
CA PRO A 79 8.82 5.80 1.14
C PRO A 79 10.14 5.59 0.37
N ILE A 80 10.46 4.35 -0.01
CA ILE A 80 11.64 4.03 -0.82
C ILE A 80 11.33 4.30 -2.30
N LEU A 81 10.21 3.77 -2.79
CA LEU A 81 9.76 3.97 -4.17
C LEU A 81 9.45 5.45 -4.46
N GLU A 82 8.81 6.15 -3.52
CA GLU A 82 8.53 7.58 -3.64
C GLU A 82 9.81 8.39 -3.82
N ARG A 83 10.84 8.10 -3.00
CA ARG A 83 12.13 8.79 -3.09
C ARG A 83 12.82 8.55 -4.42
N LYS A 84 12.76 7.32 -4.93
CA LYS A 84 13.38 6.92 -6.19
C LYS A 84 12.74 7.60 -7.39
N LEU A 85 11.42 7.54 -7.44
CA LEU A 85 10.65 8.24 -8.47
C LEU A 85 10.88 9.75 -8.41
N ARG A 86 10.94 10.36 -7.23
CA ARG A 86 11.28 11.78 -7.09
C ARG A 86 12.70 12.10 -7.56
N ASN A 87 13.68 11.25 -7.24
CA ASN A 87 15.05 11.43 -7.71
C ASN A 87 15.16 11.30 -9.24
N ALA A 88 14.31 10.48 -9.85
CA ALA A 88 14.16 10.38 -11.30
C ALA A 88 13.30 11.50 -11.92
N GLY A 89 12.85 12.48 -11.12
CA GLY A 89 12.11 13.66 -11.60
C GLY A 89 10.59 13.53 -11.66
N PHE A 90 10.00 12.47 -11.10
CA PHE A 90 8.54 12.31 -11.02
C PHE A 90 7.94 13.15 -9.88
N THR A 91 6.89 13.90 -10.20
CA THR A 91 6.01 14.52 -9.19
C THR A 91 4.95 13.52 -8.75
N LEU A 92 5.01 13.08 -7.49
CA LEU A 92 4.06 12.12 -6.94
C LEU A 92 2.94 12.84 -6.22
N LEU A 93 1.69 12.43 -6.47
CA LEU A 93 0.54 12.97 -5.74
C LEU A 93 0.56 12.47 -4.28
N PRO A 94 0.18 13.33 -3.32
CA PRO A 94 0.08 12.93 -1.92
C PRO A 94 -0.99 11.86 -1.71
N ARG A 95 -0.78 11.02 -0.69
CA ARG A 95 -1.73 9.98 -0.26
C ARG A 95 -3.06 10.65 0.13
N GLY A 96 -4.15 10.21 -0.49
CA GLY A 96 -5.51 10.67 -0.21
C GLY A 96 -6.15 9.93 0.96
#